data_AF-A0A918WDK2-F1
#
_entry.id   AF-A0A918WDK2-F1
#
_cell.length_a   1.000
_cell.length_b   1.000
_cell.length_c   1.000
_cell.angle_alpha   90.00
_cell.angle_beta   90.00
_cell.angle_gamma   90.00
#
_symmetry.space_group_name_H-M   'P 1'
#
loop_
_entity.id
_entity.type
_entity.pdbx_description
1 polymer ?
#
loop_
_entity_poly.entity_id
_entity_poly.type
_entity_poly.pdbx_seq_one_letter_code
_entity_poly.pdbx_strand_id
1 'polypeptide(L)'
;MQGRTNLTDLTTAQLVGVDMAWRRETAEGGRAADQAGARLARQATASLAGLLAERGMTRKDLAECMGVSPGRVSQILSGGENLTLRSLAAVAESLDARVEISFYDPSDGREPYAPDTVRPETAPITPLAPSPHC
;
A
#
# COMPACT_ATOMS: atom_id res chain seq x y z
N MET A 1 -38.79 55.38 -34.79
CA MET A 1 -38.78 53.91 -34.64
C MET A 1 -37.34 53.47 -34.41
N GLN A 2 -36.83 53.53 -33.18
CA GLN A 2 -35.52 52.98 -32.81
C GLN A 2 -35.72 51.61 -32.16
N GLY A 3 -35.28 50.56 -32.84
CA GLY A 3 -35.18 49.22 -32.29
C GLY A 3 -34.01 49.16 -31.32
N ARG A 4 -34.32 49.06 -30.01
CA ARG A 4 -33.35 48.76 -28.96
C ARG A 4 -32.99 47.28 -29.10
N THR A 5 -31.80 46.97 -29.57
CA THR A 5 -31.24 45.62 -29.48
C THR A 5 -30.96 45.33 -28.01
N ASN A 6 -31.66 44.33 -27.46
CA ASN A 6 -31.50 43.89 -26.09
C ASN A 6 -30.12 43.27 -25.88
N LEU A 7 -29.41 43.77 -24.86
CA LEU A 7 -28.07 43.37 -24.45
C LEU A 7 -28.11 42.12 -23.54
N THR A 8 -28.89 41.09 -23.87
CA THR A 8 -29.09 39.93 -22.99
C THR A 8 -28.76 38.56 -23.60
N ASP A 9 -28.28 38.49 -24.84
CA ASP A 9 -28.06 37.19 -25.51
C ASP A 9 -26.64 36.60 -25.43
N LEU A 10 -25.71 37.19 -24.68
CA LEU A 10 -24.30 36.74 -24.71
C LEU A 10 -23.76 36.06 -23.42
N THR A 11 -24.59 35.78 -22.42
CA THR A 11 -24.07 35.25 -21.13
C THR A 11 -24.53 33.82 -20.79
N THR A 12 -25.19 33.10 -21.71
CA THR A 12 -25.65 31.72 -21.42
C THR A 12 -24.76 30.63 -22.01
N ALA A 13 -23.96 30.92 -23.05
CA ALA A 13 -23.17 29.88 -23.74
C ALA A 13 -21.80 29.57 -23.08
N GLN A 14 -21.29 30.42 -22.18
CA GLN A 14 -19.91 30.30 -21.68
C GLN A 14 -19.78 29.53 -20.36
N LEU A 15 -20.90 29.18 -19.70
CA LEU A 15 -20.90 28.50 -18.39
C LEU A 15 -20.99 26.96 -18.45
N VAL A 16 -21.26 26.36 -19.62
CA VAL A 16 -21.32 24.89 -19.81
C VAL A 16 -19.97 24.24 -20.15
N GLY A 17 -18.94 25.02 -20.52
CA GLY A 17 -17.63 24.51 -20.93
C GLY A 17 -16.67 24.20 -19.77
N VAL A 18 -16.78 24.92 -18.65
CA VAL A 18 -15.90 24.77 -17.48
C VAL A 18 -16.31 23.56 -16.62
N ASP A 19 -17.61 23.25 -16.56
CA ASP A 19 -18.18 22.13 -15.81
C ASP A 19 -17.77 20.75 -16.36
N MET A 20 -17.55 20.64 -17.68
CA MET A 20 -17.11 19.40 -18.35
C MET A 20 -15.59 19.17 -18.27
N ALA A 21 -14.79 20.24 -18.22
CA ALA A 21 -13.33 20.14 -18.08
C ALA A 21 -12.93 19.70 -16.67
N TRP A 22 -13.54 20.28 -15.62
CA TRP A 22 -13.33 19.85 -14.24
C TRP A 22 -13.81 18.41 -14.00
N ARG A 23 -14.95 18.01 -14.57
CA ARG A 23 -15.51 16.66 -14.41
C ARG A 23 -14.66 15.56 -15.08
N ARG A 24 -13.93 15.88 -16.14
CA ARG A 24 -12.98 14.97 -16.80
C ARG A 24 -11.71 14.78 -15.97
N GLU A 25 -11.16 15.87 -15.45
CA GLU A 25 -9.94 15.87 -14.64
C GLU A 25 -10.16 15.10 -13.32
N THR A 26 -11.34 15.23 -12.70
CA THR A 26 -11.72 14.41 -11.54
C THR A 26 -11.86 12.92 -11.86
N ALA A 27 -12.30 12.57 -13.08
CA ALA A 27 -12.48 11.18 -13.49
C ALA A 27 -11.13 10.50 -13.81
N GLU A 28 -10.18 11.23 -14.38
CA GLU A 28 -8.81 10.75 -14.62
C GLU A 28 -8.02 10.61 -13.30
N GLY A 29 -8.15 11.59 -12.39
CA GLY A 29 -7.61 11.51 -11.03
C GLY A 29 -8.14 10.30 -10.25
N GLY A 30 -9.45 10.02 -10.36
CA GLY A 30 -10.07 8.82 -9.78
C GLY A 30 -9.45 7.52 -10.31
N ARG A 31 -9.34 7.38 -11.64
CA ARG A 31 -8.76 6.17 -12.25
C ARG A 31 -7.30 5.93 -11.88
N ALA A 32 -6.51 7.00 -11.72
CA ALA A 32 -5.12 6.89 -11.28
C ALA A 32 -5.03 6.43 -9.82
N ALA A 33 -5.87 6.99 -8.95
CA ALA A 33 -5.98 6.58 -7.55
C ALA A 33 -6.43 5.12 -7.43
N ASP A 34 -7.42 4.68 -8.20
CA ASP A 34 -7.91 3.30 -8.22
C ASP A 34 -6.79 2.32 -8.63
N GLN A 35 -6.02 2.67 -9.67
CA GLN A 35 -4.88 1.86 -10.11
C GLN A 35 -3.76 1.81 -9.07
N ALA A 36 -3.45 2.93 -8.42
CA ALA A 36 -2.48 2.98 -7.34
C ALA A 36 -2.94 2.13 -6.14
N GLY A 37 -4.21 2.25 -5.75
CA GLY A 37 -4.83 1.43 -4.71
C GLY A 37 -4.76 -0.06 -5.03
N ALA A 38 -5.08 -0.45 -6.27
CA ALA A 38 -4.97 -1.84 -6.71
C ALA A 38 -3.52 -2.37 -6.68
N ARG A 39 -2.51 -1.53 -6.97
CA ARG A 39 -1.09 -1.92 -6.82
C ARG A 39 -0.73 -2.14 -5.36
N LEU A 40 -1.10 -1.23 -4.47
CA LEU A 40 -0.89 -1.36 -3.02
C LEU A 40 -1.55 -2.62 -2.46
N ALA A 41 -2.80 -2.89 -2.86
CA ALA A 41 -3.52 -4.07 -2.43
C ALA A 41 -2.80 -5.36 -2.84
N ARG A 42 -2.31 -5.46 -4.08
CA ARG A 42 -1.52 -6.60 -4.55
C ARG A 42 -0.20 -6.76 -3.80
N GLN A 43 0.50 -5.67 -3.49
CA GLN A 43 1.74 -5.72 -2.72
C GLN A 43 1.49 -6.24 -1.29
N ALA A 44 0.45 -5.73 -0.63
CA ALA A 44 0.07 -6.16 0.71
C ALA A 44 -0.34 -7.65 0.73
N THR A 45 -1.14 -8.11 -0.23
CA THR A 45 -1.56 -9.51 -0.29
C THR A 45 -0.41 -10.46 -0.63
N ALA A 46 0.54 -10.03 -1.47
CA ALA A 46 1.76 -10.78 -1.75
C ALA A 46 2.66 -10.90 -0.50
N SER A 47 2.86 -9.80 0.23
CA SER A 47 3.63 -9.81 1.48
C SER A 47 2.98 -10.72 2.53
N LEU A 48 1.66 -10.67 2.67
CA LEU A 48 0.92 -11.55 3.57
C LEU A 48 1.03 -13.02 3.15
N ALA A 49 0.94 -13.33 1.86
CA ALA A 49 1.12 -14.69 1.37
C ALA A 49 2.53 -15.22 1.67
N GLY A 50 3.56 -14.37 1.56
CA GLY A 50 4.92 -14.71 1.97
C GLY A 50 5.01 -15.06 3.46
N LEU A 51 4.45 -14.21 4.33
CA LEU A 51 4.41 -14.46 5.78
C LEU A 51 3.71 -15.78 6.14
N LEU A 52 2.59 -16.10 5.48
CA LEU A 52 1.89 -17.36 5.70
C LEU A 52 2.75 -18.55 5.27
N ALA A 53 3.43 -18.46 4.12
CA ALA A 53 4.31 -19.51 3.63
C ALA A 53 5.50 -19.75 4.57
N GLU A 54 6.14 -18.68 5.06
CA GLU A 54 7.23 -18.75 6.05
C GLU A 54 6.79 -19.44 7.35
N ARG A 55 5.53 -19.24 7.75
CA ARG A 55 4.94 -19.86 8.95
C ARG A 55 4.31 -21.23 8.69
N GLY A 56 4.35 -21.74 7.44
CA GLY A 56 3.71 -23.00 7.07
C GLY A 56 2.18 -22.99 7.17
N MET A 57 1.55 -21.81 7.16
CA MET A 57 0.11 -21.63 7.31
C MET A 57 -0.60 -21.62 5.95
N THR A 58 -1.75 -22.27 5.89
CA THR A 58 -2.65 -22.20 4.73
C THR A 58 -3.66 -21.05 4.89
N ARG A 59 -4.38 -20.73 3.79
CA ARG A 59 -5.50 -19.77 3.85
C ARG A 59 -6.64 -20.24 4.75
N LYS A 60 -6.80 -21.55 4.91
CA LYS A 60 -7.78 -22.13 5.82
C LYS A 60 -7.39 -21.85 7.27
N ASP A 61 -6.12 -22.06 7.60
CA ASP A 61 -5.60 -21.79 8.95
C ASP A 61 -5.72 -20.31 9.29
N LEU A 62 -5.44 -19.41 8.33
CA LEU A 62 -5.69 -17.97 8.53
C LEU A 62 -7.19 -17.69 8.79
N ALA A 63 -8.10 -18.32 8.05
CA ALA A 63 -9.54 -18.14 8.27
C ALA A 63 -9.96 -18.59 9.67
N GLU A 64 -9.40 -19.70 10.15
CA GLU A 64 -9.63 -20.23 11.50
C GLU A 64 -9.07 -19.29 12.57
N CYS A 65 -7.83 -18.80 12.43
CA CYS A 65 -7.22 -17.82 13.33
C CYS A 65 -8.02 -16.51 13.40
N MET A 66 -8.56 -16.06 12.27
CA MET A 66 -9.37 -14.85 12.20
C MET A 66 -10.82 -15.06 12.64
N GLY A 67 -11.28 -16.30 12.81
CA GLY A 67 -12.70 -16.61 13.08
C GLY A 67 -13.64 -16.22 11.94
N VAL A 68 -13.19 -16.25 10.68
CA VAL A 68 -13.98 -15.87 9.49
C VAL A 68 -14.09 -17.01 8.49
N SER A 69 -14.94 -16.85 7.47
CA SER A 69 -15.06 -17.84 6.41
C SER A 69 -13.84 -17.86 5.47
N PRO A 70 -13.45 -19.02 4.90
CA PRO A 70 -12.40 -19.09 3.88
C PRO A 70 -12.68 -18.21 2.65
N GLY A 71 -13.96 -18.01 2.32
CA GLY A 71 -14.39 -17.08 1.27
C GLY A 71 -14.04 -15.63 1.59
N ARG A 72 -14.18 -15.21 2.85
CA ARG A 72 -13.77 -13.87 3.30
C ARG A 72 -12.27 -13.67 3.17
N VAL A 73 -11.47 -14.67 3.55
CA VAL A 73 -10.00 -14.63 3.38
C VAL A 73 -9.62 -14.55 1.91
N SER A 74 -10.31 -15.30 1.05
CA SER A 74 -10.07 -15.26 -0.40
C SER A 74 -10.36 -13.88 -0.97
N GLN A 75 -11.45 -13.22 -0.56
CA GLN A 75 -11.74 -11.83 -0.97
C GLN A 75 -10.66 -10.84 -0.54
N ILE A 76 -10.15 -10.96 0.69
CA ILE A 76 -9.05 -10.13 1.20
C ILE A 76 -7.79 -10.35 0.36
N LEU A 77 -7.43 -11.60 0.07
CA LEU A 77 -6.21 -11.95 -0.67
C LEU A 77 -6.30 -11.73 -2.18
N SER A 78 -7.49 -11.54 -2.73
CA SER A 78 -7.69 -11.29 -4.17
C SER A 78 -7.15 -9.92 -4.62
N GLY A 79 -6.83 -9.02 -3.67
CA GLY A 79 -6.17 -7.75 -3.97
C GLY A 79 -6.99 -6.76 -4.81
N GLY A 80 -8.32 -6.95 -4.88
CA GLY A 80 -9.25 -5.99 -5.47
C GLY A 80 -9.67 -4.89 -4.48
N GLU A 81 -10.71 -4.12 -4.81
CA GLU A 81 -11.23 -2.99 -4.00
C GLU A 81 -11.61 -3.33 -2.55
N ASN A 82 -11.71 -4.62 -2.20
CA ASN A 82 -12.14 -5.06 -0.88
C ASN A 82 -11.05 -5.12 0.19
N LEU A 83 -9.78 -4.82 -0.14
CA LEU A 83 -8.73 -4.75 0.87
C LEU A 83 -8.76 -3.38 1.56
N THR A 84 -9.03 -3.39 2.86
CA THR A 84 -9.07 -2.20 3.70
C THR A 84 -7.97 -2.24 4.76
N LEU A 85 -7.60 -1.06 5.29
CA LEU A 85 -6.70 -0.99 6.45
C LEU A 85 -7.26 -1.78 7.65
N ARG A 86 -8.59 -1.77 7.84
CA ARG A 86 -9.26 -2.56 8.87
C ARG A 86 -9.01 -4.07 8.70
N SER A 87 -9.12 -4.58 7.48
CA SER A 87 -8.87 -6.00 7.22
C SER A 87 -7.39 -6.36 7.41
N LEU A 88 -6.47 -5.48 7.02
CA LEU A 88 -5.03 -5.70 7.24
C LEU A 88 -4.69 -5.73 8.73
N ALA A 89 -5.26 -4.80 9.51
CA ALA A 89 -5.09 -4.78 10.96
C ALA A 89 -5.65 -6.06 11.61
N ALA A 90 -6.85 -6.49 11.22
CA ALA A 90 -7.45 -7.72 11.75
C ALA A 90 -6.60 -8.97 11.45
N VAL A 91 -6.02 -9.05 10.25
CA VAL A 91 -5.08 -10.13 9.90
C VAL A 91 -3.83 -10.04 10.78
N ALA A 92 -3.24 -8.86 10.90
CA ALA A 92 -2.02 -8.64 11.66
C ALA A 92 -2.19 -9.04 13.14
N GLU A 93 -3.27 -8.59 13.78
CA GLU A 93 -3.64 -8.97 15.14
C GLU A 93 -3.82 -10.50 15.28
N SER A 94 -4.52 -11.15 14.34
CA SER A 94 -4.73 -12.60 14.39
C SER A 94 -3.46 -13.43 14.24
N LEU A 95 -2.43 -12.85 13.64
CA LEU A 95 -1.13 -13.48 13.41
C LEU A 95 -0.06 -12.99 14.38
N ASP A 96 -0.38 -12.12 15.34
CA ASP A 96 0.63 -11.43 16.17
C ASP A 96 1.75 -10.83 15.30
N ALA A 97 1.34 -10.14 14.24
CA ALA A 97 2.20 -9.52 13.25
C ALA A 97 1.97 -7.99 13.23
N ARG A 98 2.89 -7.26 12.60
CA ARG A 98 2.81 -5.80 12.49
C ARG A 98 2.73 -5.35 11.04
N VAL A 99 1.88 -4.36 10.77
CA VAL A 99 1.81 -3.66 9.48
C VAL A 99 2.46 -2.30 9.62
N GLU A 100 3.34 -1.96 8.68
CA GLU A 100 3.99 -0.65 8.59
C GLU A 100 3.71 -0.04 7.21
N ILE A 101 3.37 1.25 7.18
CA ILE A 101 3.14 2.01 5.95
C ILE A 101 4.08 3.20 5.96
N SER A 102 4.94 3.28 4.95
CA SER A 102 5.89 4.37 4.76
C SER A 102 5.65 5.04 3.40
N PHE A 103 5.78 6.35 3.37
CA PHE A 103 5.78 7.14 2.15
C PHE A 103 7.21 7.58 1.85
N TYR A 104 7.60 7.54 0.58
CA TYR A 104 8.92 7.98 0.12
C TYR A 104 8.75 8.79 -1.16
N ASP A 105 9.65 9.74 -1.39
CA ASP A 105 9.69 10.41 -2.68
C ASP A 105 10.34 9.46 -3.70
N PRO A 106 9.70 9.21 -4.87
CA PRO A 106 10.31 8.39 -5.90
C PRO A 106 11.65 8.96 -6.43
N SER A 107 11.92 10.24 -6.22
CA SER A 107 13.18 10.91 -6.60
C SER A 107 14.30 10.76 -5.58
N ASP A 108 14.02 10.27 -4.36
CA ASP A 108 15.03 10.15 -3.30
C ASP A 108 16.11 9.09 -3.59
N GLY A 109 15.97 8.30 -4.66
CA GLY A 109 16.99 7.33 -5.10
C GLY A 109 17.37 6.29 -4.03
N ARG A 110 16.61 6.23 -2.93
CA ARG A 110 16.89 5.37 -1.79
C ARG A 110 16.54 3.95 -2.20
N GLU A 111 17.56 3.19 -2.59
CA GLU A 111 17.48 1.73 -2.56
C GLU A 111 16.88 1.33 -1.20
N PRO A 112 15.92 0.38 -1.15
CA PRO A 112 15.28 -0.01 0.09
C PRO A 112 16.34 -0.31 1.13
N TYR A 113 16.33 0.46 2.23
CA TYR A 113 17.19 0.23 3.38
C TYR A 113 16.87 -1.18 3.89
N ALA A 114 17.69 -2.17 3.50
CA ALA A 114 17.69 -3.46 4.14
C ALA A 114 18.05 -3.18 5.60
N PRO A 115 17.19 -3.49 6.59
CA PRO A 115 17.57 -3.34 7.97
C PRO A 115 18.83 -4.17 8.15
N ASP A 116 19.89 -3.49 8.58
CA ASP A 116 21.19 -4.04 8.90
C ASP A 116 20.95 -5.30 9.73
N THR A 117 21.12 -6.47 9.12
CA THR A 117 21.15 -7.71 9.87
C THR A 117 22.48 -7.65 10.60
N VAL A 118 22.43 -7.03 11.79
CA VAL A 118 23.47 -7.15 12.80
C VAL A 118 23.66 -8.64 13.02
N ARG A 119 24.60 -9.22 12.28
CA ARG A 119 25.18 -10.52 12.59
C ARG A 119 25.72 -10.35 14.01
N PRO A 120 25.36 -11.22 14.98
CA PRO A 120 26.18 -11.31 16.16
C PRO A 120 27.57 -11.73 15.66
N GLU A 121 28.52 -10.82 15.74
CA GLU A 121 29.92 -11.08 15.47
C GLU A 121 30.43 -12.01 16.56
N THR A 122 30.19 -13.31 16.37
CA THR A 122 30.91 -14.38 17.06
C THR A 122 32.27 -14.54 16.40
N ALA A 123 33.10 -13.49 16.48
CA ALA A 123 34.52 -13.67 16.29
C ALA A 123 35.07 -14.37 17.55
N PRO A 124 35.76 -15.51 17.44
CA PRO A 124 36.47 -16.06 18.58
C PRO A 124 37.58 -15.08 18.98
N ILE A 125 37.45 -14.49 20.16
CA ILE A 125 38.57 -13.84 20.85
C ILE A 125 39.69 -14.86 20.99
N THR A 126 40.68 -14.75 20.11
CA THR A 126 41.90 -15.55 20.20
C THR A 126 42.66 -15.02 21.41
N PRO A 127 42.97 -15.85 22.43
CA PRO A 127 43.76 -15.37 23.55
C PRO A 127 45.15 -14.99 23.02
N LEU A 128 45.57 -13.76 23.30
CA LEU A 128 46.94 -13.31 23.08
C LEU A 128 47.87 -14.21 23.90
N ALA A 129 48.65 -15.06 23.23
CA ALA A 129 49.65 -15.87 23.88
C ALA A 129 50.66 -14.95 24.61
N PRO A 130 51.03 -15.26 25.87
CA PRO A 130 52.05 -14.47 26.55
C PRO A 130 53.41 -14.66 25.85
N SER A 131 54.06 -13.55 25.54
CA SER A 131 55.42 -13.54 24.98
C SER A 131 56.42 -14.16 25.97
N PRO A 132 57.30 -15.08 25.55
CA PRO A 132 58.35 -15.59 26.41
C PRO A 132 59.60 -14.72 26.26
N HIS A 133 59.86 -13.83 27.23
CA HIS A 133 61.16 -13.18 27.36
C HIS A 133 61.62 -13.21 28.81
N CYS A 134 62.77 -13.88 29.00
CA CYS A 134 63.81 -13.86 30.05
C CYS A 134 63.48 -13.38 31.47
#